data_AF-A0AA48H5P6-F1
#
_entry.id   AF-A0AA48H5P6-F1
#
_cell.length_a   1.000
_cell.length_b   1.000
_cell.length_c   1.000
_cell.angle_alpha   90.00
_cell.angle_beta   90.00
_cell.angle_gamma   90.00
#
_symmetry.space_group_name_H-M   'P 1'
#
loop_
_entity.id
_entity.type
_entity.pdbx_description
1 polymer ?
#
loop_
_entity_poly.entity_id
_entity_poly.type
_entity_poly.pdbx_seq_one_letter_code
_entity_poly.pdbx_strand_id
1 'polypeptide(L)' 'MAQPSMEISQQPSHRDARSPTGFVLTGYEKGILLCLLLGVLYLRLYKRKRKQDKICSHCGERNPPHQTNCKKCSAPLFHK' A
#
# COMPACT_ATOMS: atom_id res chain seq x y z
N MET A 1 -21.34 -66.62 18.19
CA MET A 1 -22.16 -65.43 18.49
C MET A 1 -21.55 -64.26 17.74
N ALA A 2 -22.19 -63.80 16.67
CA ALA A 2 -21.69 -62.71 15.84
C ALA A 2 -22.19 -61.37 16.41
N GLN A 3 -21.28 -60.44 16.68
CA GLN A 3 -21.62 -59.07 17.05
C GLN A 3 -21.83 -58.24 15.78
N PRO A 4 -22.95 -57.51 15.62
CA PRO A 4 -23.06 -56.51 14.57
C PRO A 4 -22.33 -55.22 14.99
N SER A 5 -21.40 -54.80 14.15
CA SER A 5 -20.68 -53.52 14.21
C SER A 5 -21.64 -52.35 13.97
N MET A 6 -21.88 -51.53 14.99
CA MET A 6 -22.52 -50.22 14.81
C MET A 6 -21.42 -49.20 14.51
N GLU A 7 -21.23 -48.88 13.23
CA GLU A 7 -20.44 -47.74 12.79
C GLU A 7 -21.14 -46.44 13.21
N ILE A 8 -20.74 -45.83 14.33
CA ILE A 8 -20.94 -44.39 14.52
C ILE A 8 -19.86 -43.69 13.67
N SER A 9 -20.17 -43.47 12.39
CA SER A 9 -19.51 -42.46 11.58
C SER A 9 -20.39 -41.21 11.59
N GLN A 10 -20.38 -40.46 12.69
CA GLN A 10 -20.89 -39.10 12.72
C GLN A 10 -19.72 -38.15 12.50
N GLN A 11 -19.30 -38.04 11.24
CA GLN A 11 -18.51 -36.89 10.80
C GLN A 11 -19.40 -35.66 10.92
N PRO A 12 -19.07 -34.66 11.77
CA PRO A 12 -19.89 -33.47 11.87
C PRO A 12 -19.80 -32.78 10.50
N SER A 13 -20.95 -32.67 9.83
CA SER A 13 -21.05 -31.91 8.59
C SER A 13 -20.60 -30.48 8.90
N HIS A 14 -19.39 -30.12 8.47
CA HIS A 14 -18.93 -28.75 8.50
C HIS A 14 -19.96 -27.94 7.71
N ARG A 15 -20.85 -27.23 8.42
CA ARG A 15 -21.78 -26.32 7.77
C ARG A 15 -20.92 -25.17 7.28
N ASP A 16 -20.59 -25.21 6.00
CA ASP A 16 -20.04 -24.07 5.29
C ASP A 16 -21.08 -22.95 5.42
N ALA A 17 -20.86 -22.07 6.38
CA ALA A 17 -21.62 -20.85 6.54
C ALA A 17 -21.30 -19.96 5.34
N ARG A 18 -21.99 -20.21 4.22
CA ARG A 18 -21.99 -19.33 3.06
C ARG A 18 -22.68 -18.04 3.48
N SER A 19 -21.89 -17.04 3.85
CA SER A 19 -22.40 -15.69 3.98
C SER A 19 -22.92 -15.25 2.59
N PRO A 20 -24.18 -14.82 2.47
CA PRO A 20 -24.80 -14.50 1.17
C PRO A 20 -24.23 -13.23 0.53
N THR A 21 -23.38 -12.49 1.25
CA THR A 21 -22.67 -11.30 0.79
C THR A 21 -21.22 -11.41 1.22
N GLY A 22 -20.43 -12.22 0.51
CA GLY A 22 -19.05 -12.49 0.86
C GLY A 22 -18.16 -12.43 -0.36
N PHE A 23 -17.74 -11.23 -0.77
CA PHE A 23 -16.50 -11.11 -1.54
C PHE A 23 -15.36 -11.59 -0.61
N VAL A 24 -15.10 -12.90 -0.62
CA VAL A 24 -13.92 -13.47 0.03
C VAL A 24 -12.76 -13.15 -0.91
N LEU A 25 -12.23 -11.92 -0.83
CA LEU A 25 -10.98 -11.61 -1.51
C LEU A 25 -9.94 -12.61 -1.00
N THR A 26 -9.47 -13.46 -1.90
CA THR A 26 -8.39 -14.41 -1.61
C THR A 26 -7.16 -13.63 -1.12
N GLY A 27 -6.26 -14.27 -0.36
CA GLY A 27 -5.11 -13.58 0.24
C GLY A 27 -4.27 -12.79 -0.77
N TYR A 28 -4.19 -13.29 -2.00
CA TYR A 28 -3.50 -12.63 -3.11
C TYR A 28 -4.21 -11.35 -3.60
N GLU A 29 -5.53 -11.38 -3.77
CA GLU A 29 -6.30 -10.20 -4.19
C GLU A 29 -6.22 -9.07 -3.15
N LYS A 30 -6.23 -9.41 -1.86
CA LYS A 30 -5.99 -8.44 -0.78
C LYS A 30 -4.58 -7.87 -0.83
N GLY A 31 -3.57 -8.72 -1.12
CA GLY A 31 -2.18 -8.29 -1.27
C GLY A 31 -2.01 -7.29 -2.42
N ILE A 32 -2.58 -7.59 -3.60
CA ILE A 32 -2.56 -6.66 -4.74
C ILE A 32 -3.24 -5.35 -4.38
N LEU A 33 -4.45 -5.41 -3.81
CA LEU A 33 -5.21 -4.21 -3.44
C LEU A 33 -4.43 -3.33 -2.47
N LEU A 34 -3.78 -3.94 -1.47
CA LEU A 34 -2.94 -3.23 -0.50
C LEU A 34 -1.74 -2.57 -1.17
N CYS A 35 -1.02 -3.28 -2.04
CA CYS A 35 0.11 -2.72 -2.78
C CYS A 35 -0.31 -1.55 -3.68
N LEU A 36 -1.46 -1.65 -4.36
CA LEU A 36 -2.00 -0.56 -5.17
C LEU A 36 -2.36 0.66 -4.31
N LEU A 37 -3.03 0.46 -3.17
CA LEU A 37 -3.36 1.54 -2.24
C LEU A 37 -2.11 2.24 -1.72
N LEU A 38 -1.10 1.47 -1.27
CA LEU A 38 0.16 2.02 -0.79
C LEU A 38 0.93 2.72 -1.91
N GLY A 39 0.95 2.18 -3.13
CA GLY A 39 1.57 2.80 -4.29
C GLY A 39 0.93 4.14 -4.66
N VAL A 40 -0.41 4.22 -4.65
CA VAL A 40 -1.14 5.48 -4.89
C VAL A 40 -0.85 6.49 -3.77
N LEU A 41 -0.88 6.06 -2.50
CA LEU A 41 -0.56 6.91 -1.36
C LEU A 41 0.88 7.46 -1.46
N TYR A 42 1.84 6.59 -1.74
CA TYR A 42 3.24 6.95 -1.95
C TYR A 42 3.38 7.98 -3.08
N LEU A 43 2.74 7.77 -4.22
CA LEU A 43 2.79 8.69 -5.35
C LEU A 43 2.18 10.05 -5.01
N ARG A 44 1.07 10.08 -4.26
CA ARG A 44 0.45 11.32 -3.78
C ARG A 44 1.39 12.09 -2.84
N LEU A 45 2.00 11.41 -1.88
CA LEU A 45 2.96 12.02 -0.94
C LEU A 45 4.22 12.51 -1.66
N TYR A 46 4.73 11.74 -2.61
CA TYR A 46 5.85 12.11 -3.45
C TYR A 46 5.58 13.37 -4.26
N LYS A 47 4.42 13.45 -4.93
CA LYS A 47 3.99 14.65 -5.66
C LYS A 47 3.84 15.85 -4.72
N ARG A 48 3.25 15.66 -3.53
CA ARG A 48 3.11 16.72 -2.52
C ARG A 48 4.47 17.26 -2.06
N LYS A 49 5.42 16.37 -1.79
CA LYS A 49 6.80 16.74 -1.43
C LYS A 49 7.46 17.55 -2.55
N ARG A 50 7.38 17.08 -3.80
CA ARG A 50 7.96 17.76 -4.96
C ARG A 50 7.39 19.13 -5.28
N LYS A 51 6.13 19.41 -4.90
CA LYS A 51 5.54 20.75 -5.07
C LYS A 51 6.21 21.82 -4.19
N GLN A 52 6.86 21.41 -3.10
CA GLN A 52 7.56 22.32 -2.20
C GLN A 52 9.04 22.49 -2.58
N ASP A 53 9.55 21.71 -3.53
CA ASP A 53 10.94 21.85 -3.97
C ASP A 53 11.12 23.20 -4.70
N LYS A 54 12.20 23.90 -4.37
CA LYS A 54 12.59 25.16 -4.99
C LYS A 54 13.51 24.87 -6.17
N ILE A 55 13.29 25.56 -7.29
CA ILE A 55 14.18 25.48 -8.45
C ILE A 55 15.20 26.61 -8.35
N CYS A 56 16.49 26.29 -8.44
CA CYS A 56 17.54 27.29 -8.43
C CYS A 56 17.50 28.13 -9.72
N SER A 57 17.46 29.46 -9.61
CA SER A 57 17.45 30.38 -10.76
C SER A 57 18.76 30.39 -11.56
N HIS A 58 19.88 30.00 -10.94
CA HIS A 58 21.19 30.04 -11.59
C HIS A 58 21.51 28.77 -12.39
N CYS A 59 21.13 27.59 -11.89
CA CYS A 59 21.51 26.31 -12.49
C CYS A 59 20.34 25.38 -12.83
N GLY A 60 19.11 25.73 -12.43
CA GLY A 60 17.90 24.94 -12.69
C GLY A 60 17.73 23.70 -11.80
N GLU A 61 18.64 23.45 -10.84
CA GLU A 61 18.55 22.28 -9.96
C GLU A 61 17.35 22.37 -9.01
N ARG A 62 16.70 21.23 -8.72
CA ARG A 62 15.63 21.15 -7.72
C ARG A 62 16.21 20.91 -6.34
N ASN A 63 15.89 21.80 -5.41
CA ASN A 63 16.40 21.78 -4.06
C ASN A 63 15.23 21.67 -3.06
N PRO A 64 15.43 20.99 -1.92
CA PRO A 64 14.39 20.90 -0.90
C PRO A 64 14.02 22.29 -0.35
N PRO A 65 12.77 22.48 0.13
CA PRO A 65 12.30 23.79 0.63
C PRO A 65 13.12 24.35 1.79
N HIS A 66 13.65 23.48 2.66
CA HIS A 66 14.41 23.85 3.85
C HIS A 66 15.84 24.29 3.57
N GLN A 67 16.32 24.19 2.32
CA GLN A 67 17.66 24.62 1.97
C GLN A 67 17.69 26.12 1.62
N THR A 68 18.74 26.78 2.08
CA THR A 68 19.05 28.19 1.80
C THR A 68 19.90 28.34 0.55
N ASN A 69 20.82 27.40 0.30
CA ASN A 69 21.71 27.40 -0.86
C ASN A 69 21.45 26.18 -1.75
N CYS A 70 21.71 26.32 -3.05
CA CYS A 70 21.60 25.23 -4.00
C CYS A 70 22.67 24.16 -3.74
N LYS A 71 22.28 22.88 -3.77
CA LYS A 71 23.22 21.74 -3.63
C LYS A 71 24.29 21.66 -4.71
N LYS A 72 24.00 22.19 -5.91
CA LYS A 72 24.85 22.02 -7.10
C LYS A 72 25.79 23.19 -7.33
N CYS A 73 25.27 24.42 -7.25
CA CYS A 73 26.05 25.63 -7.54
C CYS A 73 26.28 26.53 -6.33
N SER A 74 25.79 26.14 -5.15
CA SER A 74 25.90 26.91 -3.90
C SER A 74 25.24 28.30 -3.93
N ALA A 75 24.53 28.66 -5.01
CA ALA A 75 23.82 29.92 -5.11
C ALA A 75 22.64 30.00 -4.12
N PRO A 76 22.32 31.19 -3.58
CA PRO A 76 21.19 31.37 -2.69
C PRO A 76 19.86 31.05 -3.38
N LEU A 77 19.00 30.30 -2.69
CA LEU A 77 17.64 29.95 -3.10
C LEU A 77 16.68 31.02 -2.56
N PHE A 78 16.46 32.06 -3.35
CA PHE A 78 15.54 33.14 -2.98
C PHE A 78 14.10 32.64 -2.86
N HIS A 79 13.40 33.10 -1.84
CA HIS A 79 11.96 32.98 -1.72
C HIS A 79 11.32 34.11 -2.54
N LYS A 80 10.42 33.76 -3.45
CA LYS A 80 9.57 34.74 -4.14
C LYS A 80 8.40 35.14 -3.27
#